data_AF-A0A329ESZ9-F1
#
_entry.id   AF-A0A329ESZ9-F1
#
_cell.length_a   1.000
_cell.length_b   1.000
_cell.length_c   1.000
_cell.angle_alpha   90.00
_cell.angle_beta   90.00
_cell.angle_gamma   90.00
#
_symmetry.space_group_name_H-M   'P 1'
#
loop_
_entity.id
_entity.type
_entity.pdbx_description
1 polymer ?
#
loop_
_entity_poly.entity_id
_entity_poly.type
_entity_poly.pdbx_seq_one_letter_code
_entity_poly.pdbx_strand_id
1 'polypeptide(L)'
;MGKTLAEIKQTLDLQLGKRLTLKANGGRRKTIERSGVLTETYPSVFIVELDQAENSLERVSYSYTDILTDTVQLKFFEDPANGLA
;
A
#
# COMPACT_ATOMS: atom_id res chain seq x y z
N MET A 1 11.12 16.44 10.90
CA MET A 1 10.54 15.42 11.80
C MET A 1 10.16 14.23 10.95
N GLY A 2 10.57 13.02 11.33
CA GLY A 2 10.24 11.80 10.58
C GLY A 2 8.77 11.42 10.79
N LYS A 3 8.16 10.77 9.81
CA LYS A 3 6.80 10.22 9.94
C LYS A 3 6.80 9.14 11.03
N THR A 4 5.81 9.18 11.92
CA THR A 4 5.57 8.13 12.92
C THR A 4 4.73 6.99 12.31
N LEU A 5 4.78 5.81 12.92
CA LEU A 5 3.93 4.68 12.49
C LEU A 5 2.43 5.03 12.60
N ALA A 6 2.04 5.84 13.58
CA ALA A 6 0.66 6.29 13.76
C ALA A 6 0.20 7.20 12.61
N GLU A 7 1.03 8.14 12.16
CA GLU A 7 0.72 9.00 11.01
C GLU A 7 0.65 8.20 9.70
N ILE A 8 1.52 7.20 9.52
CA ILE A 8 1.46 6.28 8.37
C ILE A 8 0.15 5.51 8.38
N LYS A 9 -0.22 4.93 9.54
CA LYS A 9 -1.49 4.23 9.69
C LYS A 9 -2.68 5.12 9.36
N GLN A 10 -2.75 6.31 9.96
CA GLN A 10 -3.84 7.26 9.72
C GLN A 10 -3.95 7.65 8.25
N THR A 11 -2.81 7.84 7.58
CA THR A 11 -2.79 8.11 6.13
C THR A 11 -3.41 6.95 5.34
N LEU A 12 -3.09 5.70 5.69
CA LEU A 12 -3.64 4.53 5.01
C LEU A 12 -5.12 4.32 5.31
N ASP A 13 -5.57 4.58 6.55
CA ASP A 13 -6.99 4.50 6.91
C ASP A 13 -7.84 5.42 6.00
N LEU A 14 -7.32 6.59 5.61
CA LEU A 14 -7.98 7.55 4.69
C LEU A 14 -7.98 7.10 3.21
N GLN A 15 -7.21 6.07 2.87
CA GLN A 15 -7.12 5.54 1.50
C GLN A 15 -7.72 4.14 1.37
N LEU A 16 -8.44 3.65 2.38
CA LEU A 16 -9.16 2.37 2.31
C LEU A 16 -10.11 2.35 1.11
N GLY A 17 -10.15 1.20 0.42
CA GLY A 17 -10.93 0.98 -0.79
C GLY A 17 -10.31 1.56 -2.06
N LYS A 18 -9.19 2.31 -1.98
CA LYS A 18 -8.57 2.92 -3.16
C LYS A 18 -7.57 1.99 -3.82
N ARG A 19 -7.49 2.14 -5.15
CA ARG A 19 -6.51 1.45 -5.98
C ARG A 19 -5.12 2.03 -5.72
N LEU A 20 -4.11 1.17 -5.76
CA LEU A 20 -2.72 1.56 -5.63
C LEU A 20 -1.79 0.65 -6.44
N THR A 21 -0.60 1.14 -6.70
CA THR A 21 0.56 0.33 -7.07
C THR A 21 1.49 0.25 -5.87
N LEU A 22 1.97 -0.95 -5.56
CA LEU A 22 2.96 -1.20 -4.52
C LEU A 22 4.26 -1.67 -5.14
N LYS A 23 5.36 -1.17 -4.60
CA LYS A 23 6.72 -1.55 -4.95
C LYS A 23 7.41 -2.09 -3.71
N ALA A 24 7.84 -3.35 -3.73
CA ALA A 24 8.50 -3.99 -2.59
C ALA A 24 9.87 -4.57 -2.94
N ASN A 25 10.80 -4.48 -1.99
CA ASN A 25 12.15 -5.02 -2.13
C ASN A 25 12.17 -6.52 -1.83
N GLY A 26 12.06 -7.35 -2.87
CA GLY A 26 12.03 -8.83 -2.77
C GLY A 26 13.40 -9.49 -2.60
N GLY A 27 14.43 -8.76 -2.16
CA GLY A 27 15.78 -9.28 -1.91
C GLY A 27 16.88 -8.62 -2.76
N ARG A 28 18.00 -9.33 -2.94
CA ARG A 28 19.32 -8.74 -3.28
C ARG A 28 19.40 -7.97 -4.60
N ARG A 29 18.50 -8.21 -5.57
CA ARG A 29 18.42 -7.49 -6.86
C ARG A 29 17.02 -7.46 -7.50
N LYS A 30 15.97 -7.79 -6.75
CA LYS A 30 14.60 -7.87 -7.29
C LYS A 30 13.70 -6.88 -6.58
N THR A 31 13.17 -5.96 -7.35
CA THR A 31 12.01 -5.16 -6.96
C THR A 31 10.79 -5.77 -7.61
N ILE A 32 9.75 -6.01 -6.82
CA ILE A 32 8.44 -6.38 -7.33
C ILE A 32 7.57 -5.13 -7.38
N GLU A 33 6.82 -4.98 -8.48
CA GLU A 33 5.80 -3.95 -8.62
C GLU A 33 4.48 -4.65 -8.94
N ARG A 34 3.42 -4.31 -8.19
CA ARG A 34 2.10 -4.95 -8.31
C ARG A 34 1.01 -3.92 -8.09
N SER A 35 -0.13 -4.13 -8.74
CA SER A 35 -1.32 -3.31 -8.55
C SER A 35 -2.39 -4.04 -7.76
N GLY A 36 -3.21 -3.28 -7.05
CA GLY A 36 -4.26 -3.81 -6.19
C GLY A 36 -5.07 -2.72 -5.50
N VAL A 37 -5.85 -3.14 -4.51
CA VAL A 37 -6.71 -2.27 -3.70
C VAL A 37 -6.35 -2.41 -2.23
N LEU A 38 -6.20 -1.28 -1.52
CA LEU A 38 -6.06 -1.29 -0.06
C LEU A 38 -7.40 -1.68 0.56
N THR A 39 -7.52 -2.86 1.15
CA THR A 39 -8.81 -3.38 1.63
C THR A 39 -8.99 -3.23 3.14
N GLU A 40 -7.93 -3.42 3.92
CA GLU A 40 -8.02 -3.49 5.38
C GLU A 40 -6.79 -2.85 6.05
N THR A 41 -7.00 -2.25 7.22
CA THR A 41 -5.94 -1.77 8.11
C THR A 41 -6.15 -2.31 9.52
N TYR A 42 -5.05 -2.72 10.15
CA TYR A 42 -5.00 -3.29 11.50
C TYR A 42 -3.98 -2.53 12.34
N PRO A 43 -3.88 -2.73 13.66
CA PRO A 43 -2.95 -1.97 14.50
C PRO A 43 -1.48 -2.01 14.05
N SER A 44 -1.03 -3.07 13.37
CA SER A 44 0.38 -3.24 12.98
C SER A 44 0.61 -3.48 11.49
N VAL A 45 -0.44 -3.81 10.73
CA VAL A 45 -0.34 -4.21 9.32
C VAL A 45 -1.52 -3.67 8.51
N PHE A 46 -1.37 -3.65 7.20
CA PHE A 46 -2.44 -3.38 6.25
C PHE A 46 -2.47 -4.46 5.18
N ILE A 47 -3.63 -4.64 4.55
CA ILE A 47 -3.90 -5.67 3.56
C ILE A 47 -4.16 -5.02 2.20
N VAL A 48 -3.49 -5.53 1.18
CA VAL A 48 -3.74 -5.19 -0.23
C VAL A 48 -4.23 -6.43 -0.95
N GLU A 49 -5.39 -6.34 -1.59
CA GLU A 49 -5.86 -7.35 -2.52
C GLU A 49 -5.27 -7.06 -3.91
N LEU A 50 -4.57 -8.04 -4.47
CA LEU A 50 -3.81 -7.90 -5.72
C LEU A 50 -4.65 -8.26 -6.92
N ASP A 51 -4.37 -7.60 -8.05
CA ASP A 51 -4.98 -7.97 -9.32
C ASP A 51 -4.53 -9.39 -9.74
N GLN A 52 -5.48 -10.31 -9.86
CA GLN A 52 -5.24 -11.74 -10.13
C GLN A 52 -4.70 -12.01 -11.53
N ALA A 53 -4.92 -11.09 -12.49
CA ALA A 53 -4.44 -11.23 -13.86
C ALA A 53 -2.89 -11.24 -13.95
N GLU A 54 -2.19 -10.71 -12.94
CA GLU A 54 -0.73 -10.58 -12.94
C GLU A 54 -0.04 -11.33 -11.78
N ASN A 55 -0.78 -11.99 -10.88
CA ASN A 55 -0.23 -12.53 -9.63
C ASN A 55 -0.84 -13.87 -9.19
N SER A 56 -0.01 -14.79 -8.69
CA SER A 56 -0.43 -16.08 -8.12
C SER A 56 -0.98 -15.98 -6.68
N LEU A 57 -0.92 -14.79 -6.07
CA LEU A 57 -1.37 -14.52 -4.70
C LEU A 57 -2.49 -13.48 -4.75
N GLU A 58 -3.61 -13.78 -4.10
CA GLU A 58 -4.79 -12.90 -4.08
C GLU A 58 -4.63 -11.72 -3.12
N ARG A 59 -3.91 -11.89 -2.01
CA ARG A 59 -3.74 -10.87 -0.97
C ARG A 59 -2.32 -10.86 -0.42
N VAL A 60 -1.85 -9.67 -0.05
CA VAL A 60 -0.59 -9.47 0.67
C VAL A 60 -0.80 -8.56 1.86
N SER A 61 0.02 -8.76 2.89
CA SER A 61 0.07 -7.92 4.07
C SER A 61 1.46 -7.32 4.25
N TYR A 62 1.51 -6.06 4.70
CA TYR A 62 2.74 -5.37 5.04
C TYR A 62 2.55 -4.56 6.33
N SER A 63 3.64 -4.29 7.02
CA SER A 63 3.65 -3.48 8.24
C SER A 63 3.83 -2.00 7.92
N TYR A 64 3.46 -1.12 8.86
CA TYR A 64 3.75 0.31 8.74
C TYR A 64 5.25 0.61 8.79
N THR A 65 6.02 -0.26 9.42
CA THR A 65 7.50 -0.19 9.43
C THR A 65 8.07 -0.40 8.04
N ASP A 66 7.41 -1.21 7.19
CA ASP A 66 7.87 -1.44 5.83
C ASP A 66 7.79 -0.16 4.97
N ILE A 67 6.75 0.64 5.19
CA ILE A 67 6.63 1.99 4.59
C ILE A 67 7.66 2.94 5.20
N LEU A 68 7.81 2.91 6.53
CA LEU A 68 8.75 3.78 7.23
C LEU A 68 10.21 3.56 6.81
N THR A 69 10.56 2.33 6.44
CA THR A 69 11.91 1.91 6.06
C THR A 69 12.12 1.79 4.55
N ASP A 70 11.15 2.27 3.75
CA ASP A 70 11.14 2.22 2.29
C ASP A 70 11.31 0.81 1.69
N THR A 71 11.08 -0.25 2.48
CA THR A 71 11.05 -1.64 1.97
C THR A 71 9.80 -1.88 1.12
N VAL A 72 8.74 -1.11 1.39
CA VAL A 72 7.49 -1.05 0.62
C VAL A 72 7.14 0.41 0.34
N GLN A 73 6.88 0.72 -0.92
CA GLN A 73 6.41 2.04 -1.36
C GLN A 73 5.03 1.89 -2.00
N LEU A 74 4.11 2.79 -1.66
CA LEU A 74 2.74 2.79 -2.17
C LEU A 74 2.49 4.05 -2.98
N LYS A 75 1.84 3.90 -4.13
CA LYS A 75 1.33 5.00 -4.95
C LYS A 75 -0.15 4.79 -5.19
N PHE A 76 -0.99 5.61 -4.57
CA PHE A 76 -2.43 5.59 -4.79
C PHE A 76 -2.77 6.26 -6.12
N PHE A 77 -3.76 5.70 -6.82
CA PHE A 77 -4.35 6.37 -7.97
C PHE A 77 -5.29 7.46 -7.45
N GLU A 78 -5.15 8.70 -7.94
CA GLU A 78 -6.07 9.77 -7.58
C GLU A 78 -7.45 9.46 -8.14
N ASP A 79 -8.46 9.59 -7.28
CA ASP A 79 -9.85 9.52 -7.72
C ASP A 79 -10.21 10.88 -8.35
N PRO A 80 -10.58 10.94 -9.64
CA PRO A 80 -10.93 12.20 -10.29
C PRO A 80 -12.18 12.87 -9.70
N ALA A 81 -12.91 12.24 -8.76
CA ALA A 81 -14.13 12.78 -8.18
C ALA A 81 -13.94 13.84 -7.08
N ASN A 82 -12.70 14.26 -6.75
CA ASN A 82 -12.48 15.32 -5.75
C ASN A 82 -12.27 16.73 -6.36
N GLY A 83 -12.69 16.94 -7.61
CA GLY A 83 -12.47 18.17 -8.38
C GLY A 83 -13.74 18.88 -8.88
N LEU A 84 -14.91 18.66 -8.27
CA LEU A 84 -16.10 19.47 -8.53
C LEU A 84 -16.51 20.20 -7.25
N ALA A 85 -15.99 21.43 -7.15
CA ALA A 85 -16.48 22.48 -6.27
C ALA A 85 -17.81 23.06 -6.80
#